data_AF-A0A2V3JCW7-F1
#
_entry.id   AF-A0A2V3JCW7-F1
#
_cell.length_a   1.000
_cell.length_b   1.000
_cell.length_c   1.000
_cell.angle_alpha   90.00
_cell.angle_beta   90.00
_cell.angle_gamma   90.00
#
_symmetry.space_group_name_H-M   'P 1'
#
loop_
_entity.id
_entity.type
_entity.pdbx_description
1 polymer ?
#
loop_
_entity_poly.entity_id
_entity_poly.type
_entity_poly.pdbx_seq_one_letter_code
_entity_poly.pdbx_strand_id
1 'polypeptide(L)'
;MKKEEKEEQAKERARQKQLRADEDAVSPVIGVIMMIAIVVIIAAVVAAFAYGIIGGVNKAPSTALVVEGVKPGTDVKVTVYHHGGDTIVDAFKAANASDASGKWNNLEVRLNGATVGSSQIHWLKMNNSNYTAAWKPNFEPGDQISMEFGQLNVSDSIAVVHVPSDSILQRVTVT
;
A
#
# COMPACT_ATOMS: atom_id res chain seq x y z
N MET A 1 -0.99 -47.33 62.45
CA MET A 1 -0.58 -47.88 61.16
C MET A 1 -1.72 -48.12 60.17
N LYS A 2 -2.49 -49.23 60.19
CA LYS A 2 -3.55 -49.45 59.15
C LYS A 2 -4.72 -48.45 59.14
N LYS A 3 -4.89 -47.67 60.21
CA LYS A 3 -5.98 -46.68 60.36
C LYS A 3 -5.61 -45.33 59.74
N GLU A 4 -4.34 -44.94 59.82
CA GLU A 4 -3.82 -43.67 59.27
C GLU A 4 -3.72 -43.72 57.74
N GLU A 5 -3.25 -44.84 57.16
CA GLU A 5 -3.22 -45.03 55.70
C GLU A 5 -4.61 -44.99 55.06
N LYS A 6 -5.65 -45.47 55.77
CA LYS A 6 -7.03 -45.39 55.29
C LYS A 6 -7.58 -43.97 55.29
N GLU A 7 -7.18 -43.16 56.25
CA GLU A 7 -7.63 -41.77 56.39
C GLU A 7 -6.97 -40.86 55.34
N GLU A 8 -5.68 -41.09 55.06
CA GLU A 8 -4.94 -40.40 54.01
C GLU A 8 -5.48 -40.76 52.61
N GLN A 9 -5.74 -42.05 52.35
CA GLN A 9 -6.40 -42.50 51.11
C GLN A 9 -7.81 -41.92 50.95
N ALA A 10 -8.56 -41.76 52.04
CA ALA A 10 -9.89 -41.17 52.00
C ALA A 10 -9.83 -39.67 51.67
N LYS A 11 -8.85 -38.96 52.24
CA LYS A 11 -8.62 -37.53 51.99
C LYS A 11 -8.18 -37.26 50.56
N GLU A 12 -7.32 -38.12 50.00
CA GLU A 12 -6.88 -38.02 48.61
C GLU A 12 -8.01 -38.31 47.61
N ARG A 13 -8.87 -39.31 47.90
CA ARG A 13 -10.09 -39.57 47.12
C ARG A 13 -11.09 -38.41 47.18
N ALA A 14 -11.23 -37.76 48.34
CA ALA A 14 -12.10 -36.59 48.49
C ALA A 14 -11.59 -35.39 47.69
N ARG A 15 -10.27 -35.15 47.70
CA ARG A 15 -9.63 -34.11 46.90
C ARG A 15 -9.78 -34.37 45.39
N GLN A 16 -9.60 -35.61 44.94
CA GLN A 16 -9.84 -35.99 43.54
C GLN A 16 -11.30 -35.81 43.12
N LYS A 17 -12.27 -36.05 44.03
CA LYS A 17 -13.69 -35.78 43.76
C LYS A 17 -14.00 -34.28 43.66
N GLN A 18 -13.39 -33.45 44.50
CA GLN A 18 -13.56 -31.99 44.42
C GLN A 18 -13.01 -31.42 43.12
N LEU A 19 -11.84 -31.87 42.68
CA LEU A 19 -11.24 -31.44 41.41
C LEU A 19 -12.09 -31.82 40.20
N ARG A 20 -12.69 -33.03 40.19
CA ARG A 20 -13.60 -33.46 39.11
C ARG A 20 -14.95 -32.72 39.10
N ALA A 21 -15.44 -32.31 40.27
CA ALA A 21 -16.67 -31.53 40.38
C ALA A 21 -16.50 -30.08 39.90
N ASP A 22 -15.28 -29.53 39.97
CA ASP A 22 -14.94 -28.21 39.42
C ASP A 22 -14.63 -28.25 37.91
N GLU A 23 -14.28 -29.41 37.34
CA GLU A 23 -14.12 -29.59 35.87
C GLU A 23 -15.47 -29.68 35.12
N ASP A 24 -16.59 -29.91 35.83
CA ASP A 24 -17.96 -29.83 35.29
C ASP A 24 -18.42 -28.36 35.09
N ALA A 25 -17.57 -27.37 35.36
CA ALA A 25 -17.93 -25.94 35.39
C ALA A 25 -17.97 -25.22 34.03
N VAL A 26 -18.03 -25.95 32.91
CA VAL A 26 -18.47 -25.36 31.64
C VAL A 26 -19.80 -26.00 31.28
N SER A 27 -20.90 -25.26 31.44
CA SER A 27 -22.20 -25.80 31.05
C SER A 27 -22.15 -26.13 29.54
N PRO A 28 -22.75 -27.25 29.11
CA PRO A 28 -22.83 -27.61 27.69
C PRO A 28 -23.34 -26.45 26.81
N VAL A 29 -24.20 -25.60 27.38
CA VAL A 29 -24.77 -24.43 26.72
C VAL A 29 -23.75 -23.28 26.60
N ILE A 30 -22.94 -23.03 27.63
CA ILE A 30 -21.92 -21.97 27.59
C ILE A 30 -20.83 -22.32 26.57
N GLY A 31 -20.42 -23.59 26.48
CA GLY A 31 -19.46 -24.04 25.47
C GLY A 31 -19.96 -23.81 24.04
N VAL A 32 -21.24 -24.12 23.79
CA VAL A 32 -21.87 -23.89 22.47
C VAL A 32 -21.97 -22.41 22.14
N ILE A 33 -22.38 -21.57 23.09
CA ILE A 33 -22.46 -20.11 22.87
C ILE A 33 -21.08 -19.54 22.56
N MET A 34 -20.03 -19.95 23.30
CA MET A 34 -18.66 -19.51 23.08
C MET A 34 -18.14 -19.93 21.69
N MET A 35 -18.43 -21.16 21.27
CA MET A 35 -18.06 -21.65 19.94
C MET A 35 -18.73 -20.85 18.83
N ILE A 36 -20.05 -20.62 18.94
CA ILE A 36 -20.81 -19.85 17.96
C ILE A 36 -20.28 -18.41 17.89
N ALA A 37 -20.02 -17.78 19.04
CA ALA A 37 -19.50 -16.41 19.09
C ALA A 37 -18.18 -16.27 18.32
N ILE A 38 -17.21 -17.17 18.53
CA ILE A 38 -15.91 -17.12 17.85
C ILE A 38 -16.09 -17.36 16.34
N VAL A 39 -16.90 -18.33 15.94
CA VAL A 39 -17.14 -18.61 14.51
C VAL A 39 -17.82 -17.41 13.83
N VAL A 40 -18.79 -16.78 14.47
CA VAL A 40 -19.47 -15.58 13.94
C VAL A 40 -18.48 -14.43 13.77
N ILE A 41 -17.57 -14.21 14.73
CA ILE A 41 -16.52 -13.19 14.61
C ILE A 41 -15.60 -13.50 13.42
N ILE A 42 -15.09 -14.73 13.32
CA ILE A 42 -14.20 -15.12 12.21
C ILE A 42 -14.91 -14.98 10.86
N ALA A 43 -16.16 -15.44 10.76
CA ALA A 43 -16.96 -15.34 9.55
C ALA A 43 -17.20 -13.87 9.15
N ALA A 44 -17.53 -12.99 10.11
CA ALA A 44 -17.72 -11.57 9.87
C ALA A 44 -16.43 -10.89 9.40
N VAL A 45 -15.28 -11.23 9.99
CA VAL A 45 -13.99 -10.69 9.58
C VAL A 45 -13.62 -11.14 8.16
N VAL A 46 -13.75 -12.42 7.85
CA VAL A 46 -13.48 -12.95 6.51
C VAL A 46 -14.42 -12.36 5.48
N ALA A 47 -15.72 -12.22 5.80
CA ALA A 47 -16.67 -11.54 4.94
C ALA A 47 -16.27 -10.08 4.71
N ALA A 48 -15.89 -9.35 5.75
CA ALA A 48 -15.43 -7.96 5.64
C ALA A 48 -14.18 -7.82 4.76
N PHE A 49 -13.26 -8.79 4.78
CA PHE A 49 -12.14 -8.86 3.85
C PHE A 49 -12.58 -9.21 2.41
N ALA A 50 -13.43 -10.21 2.23
CA ALA A 50 -13.91 -10.66 0.92
C ALA A 50 -14.75 -9.59 0.21
N TYR A 51 -15.54 -8.83 0.97
CA TYR A 51 -16.31 -7.69 0.48
C TYR A 51 -15.50 -6.39 0.41
N GLY A 52 -14.22 -6.40 0.82
CA GLY A 52 -13.33 -5.23 0.74
C GLY A 52 -13.70 -4.06 1.66
N ILE A 53 -14.50 -4.31 2.71
CA ILE A 53 -14.91 -3.30 3.70
C ILE A 53 -13.71 -2.92 4.58
N ILE A 54 -12.87 -3.91 4.90
CA ILE A 54 -11.55 -3.67 5.45
C ILE A 54 -10.65 -3.40 4.24
N GLY A 55 -10.25 -2.14 4.06
CA GLY A 55 -9.52 -1.68 2.88
C GLY A 55 -8.34 -2.59 2.55
N GLY A 56 -8.29 -3.08 1.30
CA GLY A 56 -7.14 -3.83 0.80
C GLY A 56 -5.87 -2.97 0.87
N VAL A 57 -4.73 -3.61 1.09
CA VAL A 57 -3.44 -2.92 0.96
C VAL A 57 -3.27 -2.57 -0.53
N ASN A 58 -3.28 -1.28 -0.87
CA ASN A 58 -2.95 -0.84 -2.22
C ASN A 58 -1.53 -1.29 -2.53
N LYS A 59 -1.39 -2.31 -3.38
CA LYS A 59 -0.08 -2.83 -3.78
C LYS A 59 0.47 -1.96 -4.90
N ALA A 60 1.73 -1.56 -4.77
CA ALA A 60 2.44 -0.89 -5.86
C ALA A 60 2.60 -1.85 -7.07
N PRO A 61 2.44 -1.35 -8.30
CA PRO A 61 2.68 -2.15 -9.50
C PRO A 61 4.16 -2.50 -9.63
N SER A 62 4.48 -3.69 -10.16
CA SER A 62 5.85 -4.13 -10.40
C SER A 62 6.32 -3.65 -11.77
N THR A 63 6.75 -2.39 -11.86
CA THR A 63 7.15 -1.74 -13.13
C THR A 63 8.63 -1.44 -13.18
N ALA A 64 9.21 -1.50 -14.39
CA ALA A 64 10.58 -1.10 -14.65
C ALA A 64 10.60 0.31 -15.23
N LEU A 65 10.98 1.30 -14.41
CA LEU A 65 11.06 2.70 -14.80
C LEU A 65 12.52 3.16 -14.92
N VAL A 66 12.83 3.84 -16.01
CA VAL A 66 14.15 4.45 -16.25
C VAL A 66 13.97 5.96 -16.31
N VAL A 67 14.81 6.69 -15.56
CA VAL A 67 14.80 8.17 -15.56
C VAL A 67 16.10 8.64 -16.17
N GLU A 68 16.02 9.48 -17.19
CA GLU A 68 17.16 10.01 -17.94
C GLU A 68 17.15 11.53 -17.99
N GLY A 69 18.31 12.12 -18.25
CA GLY A 69 18.47 13.58 -18.40
C GLY A 69 18.61 14.34 -17.08
N VAL A 70 18.76 13.64 -15.96
CA VAL A 70 18.92 14.25 -14.63
C VAL A 70 20.33 14.82 -14.48
N LYS A 71 20.45 16.14 -14.57
CA LYS A 71 21.70 16.90 -14.42
C LYS A 71 21.41 18.27 -13.79
N PRO A 72 22.37 18.89 -13.08
CA PRO A 72 22.18 20.23 -12.54
C PRO A 72 22.20 21.27 -13.68
N GLY A 73 21.44 22.35 -13.50
CA GLY A 73 21.36 23.46 -14.46
C GLY A 73 19.96 24.06 -14.59
N THR A 74 19.81 24.95 -15.56
CA THR A 74 18.52 25.52 -15.96
C THR A 74 17.95 24.80 -17.18
N ASP A 75 16.63 24.84 -17.36
CA ASP A 75 15.92 24.26 -18.52
C ASP A 75 16.29 22.79 -18.78
N VAL A 76 16.26 21.99 -17.71
CA VAL A 76 16.73 20.61 -17.74
C VAL A 76 15.59 19.67 -18.13
N LYS A 77 15.72 19.07 -19.32
CA LYS A 77 14.81 18.01 -19.77
C LYS A 77 15.10 16.69 -19.06
N VAL A 78 14.11 16.21 -18.32
CA VAL A 78 14.09 14.88 -17.68
C VAL A 78 13.00 14.04 -18.33
N THR A 79 13.33 12.78 -18.65
CA THR A 79 12.37 11.82 -19.21
C THR A 79 12.29 10.57 -18.34
N VAL A 80 11.08 10.11 -18.06
CA VAL A 80 10.81 8.84 -17.40
C VAL A 80 10.21 7.89 -18.45
N TYR A 81 10.85 6.74 -18.64
CA TYR A 81 10.43 5.68 -19.55
C TYR A 81 9.81 4.52 -18.79
N HIS A 82 8.69 4.01 -19.30
CA HIS A 82 8.15 2.73 -18.87
C HIS A 82 8.80 1.61 -19.69
N HIS A 83 9.87 1.00 -19.15
CA HIS A 83 10.66 0.01 -19.87
C HIS A 83 10.04 -1.40 -19.86
N GLY A 84 9.12 -1.68 -18.94
CA GLY A 84 8.42 -2.97 -18.87
C GLY A 84 7.73 -3.22 -17.53
N GLY A 85 7.16 -4.42 -17.37
CA GLY A 85 6.42 -4.81 -16.17
C GLY A 85 4.94 -4.46 -16.25
N ASP A 86 4.30 -4.32 -15.08
CA ASP A 86 2.87 -4.06 -14.96
C ASP A 86 2.49 -2.69 -15.55
N THR A 87 1.29 -2.56 -16.10
CA THR A 87 0.73 -1.25 -16.44
C THR A 87 0.32 -0.49 -15.19
N ILE A 88 0.65 0.81 -15.12
CA ILE A 88 0.13 1.69 -14.06
C ILE A 88 -1.23 2.22 -14.52
N VAL A 89 -2.30 1.65 -13.97
CA VAL A 89 -3.68 1.94 -14.33
C VAL A 89 -4.11 3.28 -13.72
N ASP A 90 -4.82 4.10 -14.51
CA ASP A 90 -5.25 5.45 -14.10
C ASP A 90 -4.10 6.29 -13.54
N ALA A 91 -2.90 6.14 -14.10
CA ALA A 91 -1.72 6.92 -13.77
C ALA A 91 -1.98 8.43 -13.91
N PHE A 92 -2.72 8.83 -14.94
CA PHE A 92 -2.96 10.23 -15.29
C PHE A 92 -4.43 10.56 -15.50
N LYS A 93 -4.79 11.83 -15.29
CA LYS A 93 -6.12 12.35 -15.63
C LYS A 93 -6.23 12.59 -17.13
N ALA A 94 -7.30 12.06 -17.73
CA ALA A 94 -7.53 12.16 -19.17
C ALA A 94 -7.81 13.60 -19.63
N ALA A 95 -8.51 14.41 -18.83
CA ALA A 95 -8.91 15.78 -19.16
C ALA A 95 -7.73 16.76 -19.21
N ASN A 96 -7.91 17.86 -19.95
CA ASN A 96 -6.93 18.96 -20.02
C ASN A 96 -6.70 19.58 -18.63
N ALA A 97 -5.49 20.03 -18.34
CA ALA A 97 -5.16 20.70 -17.09
C ALA A 97 -4.55 22.10 -17.36
N SER A 98 -4.89 23.07 -16.50
CA SER A 98 -4.28 24.41 -16.51
C SER A 98 -2.92 24.46 -15.82
N ASP A 99 -2.63 23.48 -14.98
CA ASP A 99 -1.33 23.25 -14.34
C ASP A 99 -0.90 21.81 -14.54
N ALA A 100 0.41 21.56 -14.71
CA ALA A 100 0.95 20.22 -14.93
C ALA A 100 0.64 19.27 -13.76
N SER A 101 0.59 19.76 -12.52
CA SER A 101 0.19 18.97 -11.34
C SER A 101 -1.23 18.40 -11.46
N GLY A 102 -2.08 19.06 -12.25
CA GLY A 102 -3.44 18.62 -12.52
C GLY A 102 -3.53 17.34 -13.37
N LYS A 103 -2.43 16.90 -13.99
CA LYS A 103 -2.38 15.65 -14.77
C LYS A 103 -2.12 14.40 -13.96
N TRP A 104 -1.49 14.51 -12.80
CA TRP A 104 -1.21 13.36 -11.95
C TRP A 104 -2.50 12.76 -11.38
N ASN A 105 -2.51 11.43 -11.27
CA ASN A 105 -3.55 10.69 -10.58
C ASN A 105 -2.90 9.59 -9.73
N ASN A 106 -2.89 8.33 -10.16
CA ASN A 106 -2.23 7.26 -9.40
C ASN A 106 -0.69 7.29 -9.51
N LEU A 107 -0.15 8.04 -10.47
CA LEU A 107 1.28 8.25 -10.64
C LEU A 107 1.58 9.74 -10.56
N GLU A 108 2.63 10.09 -9.82
CA GLU A 108 3.16 11.45 -9.81
C GLU A 108 4.68 11.47 -9.75
N VAL A 109 5.26 12.57 -10.21
CA VAL A 109 6.68 12.87 -10.01
C VAL A 109 6.80 13.92 -8.91
N ARG A 110 7.71 13.70 -7.97
CA ARG A 110 8.03 14.61 -6.88
C ARG A 110 9.46 15.13 -7.02
N LEU A 111 9.65 16.44 -6.83
CA LEU A 111 10.95 17.08 -6.67
C LEU A 111 11.13 17.43 -5.19
N ASN A 112 12.17 16.89 -4.55
CA ASN A 112 12.45 17.07 -3.12
C ASN A 112 11.23 16.79 -2.21
N GLY A 113 10.39 15.84 -2.61
CA GLY A 113 9.19 15.43 -1.88
C GLY A 113 7.92 16.21 -2.21
N ALA A 114 7.98 17.29 -2.99
CA ALA A 114 6.80 18.02 -3.45
C ALA A 114 6.38 17.57 -4.86
N THR A 115 5.07 17.40 -5.10
CA THR A 115 4.53 17.07 -6.44
C THR A 115 4.95 18.13 -7.45
N VAL A 116 5.46 17.67 -8.60
CA VAL A 116 5.90 18.54 -9.69
C VAL A 116 4.68 19.16 -10.37
N GLY A 117 4.63 20.49 -10.43
CA GLY A 117 3.61 21.27 -11.15
C GLY A 117 4.25 22.36 -12.01
N SER A 118 3.45 23.24 -12.60
CA SER A 118 3.96 24.25 -13.54
C SER A 118 4.84 25.32 -12.88
N SER A 119 4.96 25.35 -11.54
CA SER A 119 5.91 26.23 -10.85
C SER A 119 7.36 25.74 -10.91
N GLN A 120 7.58 24.44 -11.09
CA GLN A 120 8.91 23.82 -11.14
C GLN A 120 9.36 23.50 -12.57
N ILE A 121 8.41 23.34 -13.49
CA ILE A 121 8.66 22.92 -14.87
C ILE A 121 8.02 23.88 -15.87
N HIS A 122 8.67 24.04 -17.03
CA HIS A 122 8.12 24.81 -18.14
C HIS A 122 7.01 24.05 -18.87
N TRP A 123 7.17 22.74 -19.03
CA TRP A 123 6.19 21.89 -19.69
C TRP A 123 6.27 20.45 -19.20
N LEU A 124 5.15 19.75 -19.36
CA LEU A 124 4.98 18.32 -19.12
C LEU A 124 4.31 17.68 -20.34
N LYS A 125 4.83 16.54 -20.79
CA LYS A 125 4.30 15.77 -21.90
C LYS A 125 4.24 14.28 -21.55
N MET A 126 3.19 13.62 -22.02
CA MET A 126 3.17 12.16 -22.13
C MET A 126 3.32 11.80 -23.59
N ASN A 127 4.34 11.01 -23.90
CA ASN A 127 4.79 10.77 -25.27
C ASN A 127 4.98 12.12 -25.99
N ASN A 128 4.13 12.44 -26.97
CA ASN A 128 4.17 13.71 -27.70
C ASN A 128 3.04 14.70 -27.34
N SER A 129 2.20 14.37 -26.35
CA SER A 129 1.03 15.17 -25.96
C SER A 129 1.32 16.06 -24.75
N ASN A 130 1.13 17.38 -24.89
CA ASN A 130 1.26 18.34 -23.77
C ASN A 130 0.22 18.09 -22.68
N TYR A 131 0.53 18.49 -21.45
CA TYR A 131 -0.38 18.43 -20.29
C TYR A 131 -1.67 19.26 -20.48
N THR A 132 -1.72 20.16 -21.45
CA THR A 132 -2.93 20.91 -21.81
C THR A 132 -3.86 20.14 -22.75
N ALA A 133 -3.44 18.99 -23.29
CA ALA A 133 -4.22 18.13 -24.16
C ALA A 133 -4.74 16.89 -23.42
N ALA A 134 -5.66 16.15 -24.06
CA ALA A 134 -6.19 14.91 -23.50
C ALA A 134 -5.10 13.81 -23.50
N TRP A 135 -5.01 13.07 -22.41
CA TRP A 135 -4.06 11.97 -22.24
C TRP A 135 -4.82 10.64 -22.13
N LYS A 136 -4.20 9.54 -22.60
CA LYS A 136 -4.62 8.22 -22.13
C LYS A 136 -4.34 8.10 -20.62
N PRO A 137 -5.23 7.43 -19.85
CA PRO A 137 -5.11 7.39 -18.40
C PRO A 137 -4.02 6.44 -17.91
N ASN A 138 -3.73 5.38 -18.66
CA ASN A 138 -2.76 4.35 -18.26
C ASN A 138 -1.35 4.69 -18.71
N PHE A 139 -0.37 4.32 -17.90
CA PHE A 139 1.04 4.35 -18.26
C PHE A 139 1.53 2.92 -18.48
N GLU A 140 1.82 2.57 -19.73
CA GLU A 140 2.07 1.21 -20.21
C GLU A 140 3.52 1.07 -20.70
N PRO A 141 4.06 -0.17 -20.80
CA PRO A 141 5.35 -0.41 -21.42
C PRO A 141 5.49 0.25 -22.80
N GLY A 142 6.55 1.04 -22.97
CA GLY A 142 6.83 1.82 -24.17
C GLY A 142 6.41 3.28 -24.09
N ASP A 143 5.59 3.67 -23.11
CA ASP A 143 5.28 5.08 -22.88
C ASP A 143 6.43 5.82 -22.18
N GLN A 144 6.41 7.14 -22.34
CA GLN A 144 7.27 8.05 -21.60
C GLN A 144 6.50 9.26 -21.07
N ILE A 145 6.98 9.81 -19.96
CA ILE A 145 6.66 11.17 -19.55
C ILE A 145 7.93 12.02 -19.62
N SER A 146 7.84 13.19 -20.23
CA SER A 146 8.95 14.13 -20.33
C SER A 146 8.55 15.45 -19.69
N MET A 147 9.49 16.06 -18.99
CA MET A 147 9.31 17.35 -18.35
C MET A 147 10.59 18.17 -18.45
N GLU A 148 10.46 19.50 -18.46
CA GLU A 148 11.60 20.41 -18.46
C GLU A 148 11.57 21.24 -17.19
N PHE A 149 12.48 20.93 -16.27
CA PHE A 149 12.63 21.66 -15.03
C PHE A 149 13.27 23.02 -15.29
N GLY A 150 12.70 24.08 -14.70
CA GLY A 150 13.28 25.42 -14.83
C GLY A 150 14.67 25.50 -14.20
N GLN A 151 14.88 24.81 -13.08
CA GLN A 151 16.18 24.67 -12.44
C GLN A 151 16.27 23.36 -11.65
N LEU A 152 17.40 22.66 -11.76
CA LEU A 152 17.79 21.56 -10.89
C LEU A 152 19.15 21.86 -10.26
N ASN A 153 19.25 21.65 -8.96
CA ASN A 153 20.48 21.81 -8.20
C ASN A 153 21.10 20.45 -7.88
N VAL A 154 22.41 20.44 -7.63
CA VAL A 154 23.09 19.24 -7.13
C VAL A 154 22.43 18.81 -5.81
N SER A 155 22.22 17.50 -5.66
CA SER A 155 21.51 16.86 -4.55
C SER A 155 19.98 16.96 -4.58
N ASP A 156 19.37 17.61 -5.57
CA ASP A 156 17.92 17.53 -5.74
C ASP A 156 17.50 16.07 -6.01
N SER A 157 16.41 15.65 -5.40
CA SER A 157 15.86 14.29 -5.56
C SER A 157 14.60 14.32 -6.41
N ILE A 158 14.62 13.55 -7.50
CA ILE A 158 13.45 13.31 -8.34
C ILE A 158 12.96 11.89 -8.05
N ALA A 159 11.71 11.78 -7.61
CA ALA A 159 11.08 10.51 -7.29
C ALA A 159 9.80 10.32 -8.11
N VAL A 160 9.62 9.13 -8.67
CA VAL A 160 8.36 8.69 -9.29
C VAL A 160 7.61 7.87 -8.24
N VAL A 161 6.38 8.26 -7.92
CA VAL A 161 5.61 7.74 -6.79
C VAL A 161 4.27 7.20 -7.27
N HIS A 162 3.91 6.00 -6.82
CA HIS A 162 2.57 5.45 -6.95
C HIS A 162 1.73 5.90 -5.76
N VAL A 163 0.82 6.85 -6.01
CA VAL A 163 0.06 7.57 -4.99
C VAL A 163 -0.83 6.66 -4.13
N PRO A 164 -1.59 5.68 -4.68
CA PRO A 164 -2.48 4.84 -3.88
C PRO A 164 -1.77 4.01 -2.82
N SER A 165 -0.52 3.61 -3.09
CA SER A 165 0.31 2.82 -2.17
C SER A 165 1.40 3.63 -1.49
N ASP A 166 1.47 4.94 -1.76
CA ASP A 166 2.55 5.87 -1.37
C ASP A 166 3.97 5.29 -1.58
N SER A 167 4.12 4.46 -2.61
CA SER A 167 5.36 3.71 -2.85
C SER A 167 6.20 4.43 -3.89
N ILE A 168 7.50 4.55 -3.64
CA ILE A 168 8.44 5.10 -4.60
C ILE A 168 8.80 4.00 -5.59
N LEU A 169 8.45 4.20 -6.86
CA LEU A 169 8.75 3.28 -7.94
C LEU A 169 10.17 3.47 -8.48
N GLN A 170 10.64 4.72 -8.49
CA GLN A 170 11.99 5.05 -8.92
C GLN A 170 12.45 6.37 -8.29
N ARG A 171 13.74 6.48 -7.97
CA ARG A 171 14.33 7.71 -7.45
C ARG A 171 15.71 7.93 -8.05
N VAL A 172 15.96 9.15 -8.49
CA VAL A 172 17.28 9.60 -8.96
C VAL A 172 17.66 10.88 -8.23
N THR A 173 18.93 11.00 -7.89
CA THR A 173 19.50 12.22 -7.31
C THR A 173 20.28 12.96 -8.38
N VAL A 174 20.12 14.27 -8.44
CA VAL A 174 20.89 15.14 -9.33
C VAL A 174 22.34 15.18 -8.85
N THR A 175 23.26 14.77 -9.72
CA THR A 175 24.71 14.76 -9.47
C THR A 175 25.44 15.76 -10.33
#